data_AF-A0A8B8EVJ8-F1
#
_entry.id   AF-A0A8B8EVJ8-F1
#
_cell.length_a   1.000
_cell.length_b   1.000
_cell.length_c   1.000
_cell.angle_alpha   90.00
_cell.angle_beta   90.00
_cell.angle_gamma   90.00
#
_symmetry.space_group_name_H-M   'P 1'
#
loop_
_entity.id
_entity.type
_entity.pdbx_description
1 polymer ?
#
loop_
_entity_poly.entity_id
_entity_poly.type
_entity_poly.pdbx_seq_one_letter_code
_entity_poly.pdbx_strand_id
1 'polypeptide(L)'
;METWMKRHHRDVDNLNEVINVCRGSKEMADLEEDVFIRPVCLEIQIIETLVSCGCELIQSVTGEADFMIAKALHERNKAFAIWSNDSDFCIFDKCRFIPNDLFDMCNGLQMGLPIEVPVKPESLWCGIISNERVKNMLMFQSRHLLVELSIIAGNDFTSQFVTNGLNGQIDIRGRKSIETFAEWVNHYKSIENHPLLFTEMKRNAAFARAVKHSRLFYCLQSCPETVVEKGYFSKLLAEKIAALKYPSHLMAMHNNFYWHRMLQEDTTYGQPCVEVALAELRAHIYRVVLTRRENRVDEYGRSPWEPFHIAGVLAIDDPEIPPLHKIQEDKIFWNLNSFHHIMSHQEPVVRNKWFDRYGRKNGFIVYCLRYFLLLNWRRNLFIQQQEFLALCALVFVRAREEHYQQIQLRPTPRGVSIGNWFLDVYRHAYHFLGKLFFLTHEFPSPEEIYSGAVWTCFYMCSKDDTYYAASRQTTQEVLSWIQDQMNAVISDKRHVIKHITEGVFEFNDRF
;
A
#
# COMPACT_ATOMS: atom_id res chain seq x y z
N MET A 1 0.91 10.11 17.86
CA MET A 1 2.26 9.57 17.56
C MET A 1 2.39 8.13 18.07
N GLU A 2 2.14 7.86 19.34
CA GLU A 2 2.25 6.49 19.91
C GLU A 2 1.48 5.40 19.14
N THR A 3 0.23 5.64 18.74
CA THR A 3 -0.56 4.68 17.93
C THR A 3 0.15 4.30 16.64
N TRP A 4 0.73 5.28 15.95
CA TRP A 4 1.47 5.07 14.70
C TRP A 4 2.79 4.34 14.93
N MET A 5 3.48 4.63 16.04
CA MET A 5 4.65 3.85 16.43
C MET A 5 4.27 2.39 16.67
N LYS A 6 3.17 2.12 17.40
CA LYS A 6 2.71 0.74 17.63
C LYS A 6 2.36 0.02 16.32
N ARG A 7 1.66 0.70 15.40
CA ARG A 7 1.35 0.15 14.07
C ARG A 7 2.63 -0.17 13.28
N HIS A 8 3.58 0.76 13.26
CA HIS A 8 4.90 0.55 12.65
C HIS A 8 5.64 -0.67 13.21
N HIS A 9 5.70 -0.84 14.54
CA HIS A 9 6.34 -2.03 15.13
C HIS A 9 5.65 -3.33 14.71
N ARG A 10 4.31 -3.35 14.69
CA ARG A 10 3.54 -4.51 14.20
C ARG A 10 3.86 -4.83 12.74
N ASP A 11 3.94 -3.81 11.88
CA ASP A 11 4.30 -4.01 10.47
C ASP A 11 5.71 -4.58 10.33
N VAL A 12 6.66 -4.13 11.15
CA VAL A 12 8.04 -4.67 11.21
C VAL A 12 8.04 -6.13 11.69
N ASP A 13 7.27 -6.46 12.71
CA ASP A 13 7.14 -7.82 13.22
C ASP A 13 6.58 -8.76 12.13
N ASN A 14 5.50 -8.34 11.45
CA ASN A 14 4.92 -9.07 10.33
C ASN A 14 5.96 -9.28 9.20
N LEU A 15 6.77 -8.26 8.92
CA LEU A 15 7.84 -8.33 7.93
C LEU A 15 8.90 -9.38 8.29
N ASN A 16 9.30 -9.42 9.56
CA ASN A 16 10.22 -10.44 10.05
C ASN A 16 9.66 -11.85 9.89
N GLU A 17 8.36 -12.05 10.13
CA GLU A 17 7.72 -13.36 9.96
C GLU A 17 7.77 -13.83 8.50
N VAL A 18 7.44 -12.97 7.54
CA VAL A 18 7.50 -13.34 6.11
C VAL A 18 8.95 -13.56 5.64
N ILE A 19 9.90 -12.76 6.13
CA ILE A 19 11.32 -12.94 5.80
C ILE A 19 11.87 -14.24 6.42
N ASN A 20 11.40 -14.65 7.60
CA ASN A 20 11.75 -15.93 8.21
C ASN A 20 11.27 -17.12 7.35
N VAL A 21 10.11 -17.00 6.70
CA VAL A 21 9.69 -17.98 5.68
C VAL A 21 10.67 -18.00 4.51
N CYS A 22 11.07 -16.85 3.97
CA CYS A 22 12.05 -16.78 2.88
C CYS A 22 13.42 -17.38 3.26
N ARG A 23 13.85 -17.22 4.52
CA ARG A 23 15.06 -17.84 5.08
C ARG A 23 14.91 -19.35 5.31
N GLY A 24 13.69 -19.86 5.35
CA GLY A 24 13.39 -21.25 5.69
C GLY A 24 13.45 -21.56 7.18
N SER A 25 13.42 -20.53 8.03
CA SER A 25 13.33 -20.68 9.48
C SER A 25 11.89 -20.83 9.98
N LYS A 26 10.91 -20.57 9.12
CA LYS A 26 9.47 -20.73 9.39
C LYS A 26 8.78 -21.36 8.17
N GLU A 27 7.78 -22.20 8.38
CA GLU A 27 6.97 -22.72 7.28
C GLU A 27 5.88 -21.72 6.88
N MET A 28 5.48 -21.72 5.60
CA MET A 28 4.44 -20.80 5.11
C MET A 28 3.09 -21.06 5.78
N ALA A 29 2.78 -22.32 6.13
CA ALA A 29 1.55 -22.70 6.82
C ALA A 29 1.47 -22.15 8.26
N ASP A 30 2.59 -21.72 8.84
CA ASP A 30 2.65 -21.14 10.18
C ASP A 30 2.44 -19.60 10.17
N LEU A 31 2.31 -18.98 8.99
CA LEU A 31 1.97 -17.57 8.89
C LEU A 31 0.48 -17.37 9.11
N GLU A 32 0.12 -16.41 9.96
CA GLU A 32 -1.27 -15.97 10.06
C GLU A 32 -1.66 -15.27 8.74
N GLU A 33 -2.88 -15.50 8.25
CA GLU A 33 -3.37 -14.93 6.98
C GLU A 33 -3.36 -13.39 6.98
N ASP A 34 -3.42 -12.75 8.16
CA ASP A 34 -3.34 -11.29 8.30
C ASP A 34 -1.91 -10.73 8.26
N VAL A 35 -0.88 -11.58 8.24
CA VAL A 35 0.54 -11.16 8.27
C VAL A 35 1.06 -10.73 6.89
N PHE A 36 0.26 -10.86 5.82
CA PHE A 36 0.70 -10.49 4.47
C PHE A 36 0.94 -8.98 4.34
N ILE A 37 2.21 -8.59 4.17
CA ILE A 37 2.59 -7.24 3.79
C ILE A 37 1.98 -6.91 2.43
N ARG A 38 1.33 -5.75 2.36
CA ARG A 38 0.68 -5.27 1.13
C ARG A 38 1.70 -5.20 -0.01
N PRO A 39 1.51 -5.94 -1.11
CA PRO A 39 2.38 -5.83 -2.28
C PRO A 39 2.51 -4.38 -2.77
N VAL A 40 3.67 -4.05 -3.32
CA VAL A 40 4.04 -2.67 -3.69
C VAL A 40 2.99 -2.04 -4.62
N CYS A 41 2.53 -2.78 -5.64
CA CYS A 41 1.56 -2.30 -6.62
C CYS A 41 0.11 -2.72 -6.33
N LEU A 42 -0.20 -3.24 -5.12
CA LEU A 42 -1.53 -3.77 -4.80
C LEU A 42 -2.66 -2.76 -5.03
N GLU A 43 -2.48 -1.51 -4.63
CA GLU A 43 -3.49 -0.45 -4.84
C GLU A 43 -3.81 -0.24 -6.32
N ILE A 44 -2.79 -0.24 -7.17
CA ILE A 44 -2.94 -0.10 -8.63
C ILE A 44 -3.73 -1.29 -9.17
N GLN A 45 -3.31 -2.51 -8.80
CA GLN A 45 -3.92 -3.76 -9.24
C GLN A 45 -5.39 -3.85 -8.81
N ILE A 46 -5.70 -3.56 -7.55
CA ILE A 46 -7.08 -3.60 -7.02
C ILE A 46 -7.96 -2.60 -7.77
N ILE A 47 -7.51 -1.34 -7.91
CA ILE A 47 -8.31 -0.30 -8.56
C ILE A 47 -8.54 -0.65 -10.03
N GLU A 48 -7.50 -1.00 -10.78
CA GLU A 48 -7.61 -1.34 -12.21
C GLU A 48 -8.48 -2.58 -12.41
N THR A 49 -8.34 -3.60 -11.56
CA THR A 49 -9.18 -4.82 -11.59
C THR A 49 -10.64 -4.46 -11.36
N LEU A 50 -10.95 -3.74 -10.28
CA LEU A 50 -12.33 -3.36 -9.95
C LEU A 50 -12.97 -2.52 -11.07
N VAL A 51 -12.23 -1.56 -11.65
CA VAL A 51 -12.70 -0.77 -12.80
C VAL A 51 -12.96 -1.68 -14.02
N SER A 52 -12.06 -2.61 -14.32
CA SER A 52 -12.22 -3.55 -15.44
C SER A 52 -13.42 -4.48 -15.27
N CYS A 53 -13.75 -4.85 -14.03
CA CYS A 53 -14.95 -5.61 -13.68
C CYS A 53 -16.24 -4.76 -13.69
N GLY A 54 -16.15 -3.46 -13.98
CA GLY A 54 -17.29 -2.55 -13.99
C GLY A 54 -17.78 -2.16 -12.59
N CYS A 55 -16.96 -2.35 -11.55
CA CYS A 55 -17.30 -1.91 -10.20
C CYS A 55 -17.27 -0.39 -10.11
N GLU A 56 -18.25 0.18 -9.42
CA GLU A 56 -18.24 1.60 -9.11
C GLU A 56 -17.28 1.87 -7.94
N LEU A 57 -16.24 2.67 -8.21
CA LEU A 57 -15.28 3.10 -7.20
C LEU A 57 -15.56 4.53 -6.76
N ILE A 58 -15.55 4.74 -5.45
CA ILE A 58 -15.74 6.05 -4.84
C ILE A 58 -14.48 6.37 -4.05
N GLN A 59 -13.77 7.42 -4.46
CA GLN A 59 -12.65 7.93 -3.68
C GLN A 59 -13.07 9.19 -2.93
N SER A 60 -12.97 9.13 -1.61
CA SER A 60 -13.06 10.33 -0.78
C SER A 60 -11.69 10.96 -0.62
N VAL A 61 -11.60 12.27 -0.80
CA VAL A 61 -10.38 13.08 -0.61
C VAL A 61 -10.19 13.52 0.83
N THR A 62 -11.21 13.32 1.66
CA THR A 62 -11.32 13.84 3.02
C THR A 62 -12.13 12.92 3.91
N GLY A 63 -11.94 13.06 5.22
CA GLY A 63 -12.66 12.28 6.21
C GLY A 63 -12.02 10.91 6.43
N GLU A 64 -12.28 10.37 7.61
CA GLU A 64 -11.88 9.03 8.01
C GLU A 64 -12.67 8.00 7.18
N ALA A 65 -12.01 6.89 6.81
CA ALA A 65 -12.54 5.93 5.85
C ALA A 65 -13.84 5.28 6.33
N ASP A 66 -13.88 4.79 7.56
CA ASP A 66 -15.05 4.11 8.12
C ASP A 66 -16.24 5.07 8.25
N PHE A 67 -15.99 6.32 8.65
CA PHE A 67 -17.02 7.36 8.62
C PHE A 67 -17.59 7.59 7.22
N MET A 68 -16.73 7.74 6.22
CA MET A 68 -17.16 7.99 4.84
C MET A 68 -17.92 6.79 4.26
N ILE A 69 -17.49 5.56 4.56
CA ILE A 69 -18.17 4.33 4.17
C ILE A 69 -19.56 4.23 4.84
N ALA A 70 -19.63 4.49 6.15
CA ALA A 70 -20.88 4.48 6.90
C ALA A 70 -21.86 5.54 6.39
N LYS A 71 -21.38 6.75 6.08
CA LYS A 71 -22.19 7.81 5.47
C LYS A 71 -22.69 7.41 4.08
N ALA A 72 -21.83 6.83 3.25
CA ALA A 72 -22.17 6.39 1.91
C ALA A 72 -23.26 5.30 1.91
N LEU A 73 -23.33 4.44 2.93
CA LEU A 73 -24.42 3.47 3.09
C LEU A 73 -25.80 4.14 3.18
N HIS A 74 -25.91 5.32 3.82
CA HIS A 74 -27.18 6.06 3.94
C HIS A 74 -27.51 6.90 2.71
N GLU A 75 -26.48 7.48 2.10
CA GLU A 75 -26.65 8.41 0.98
C GLU A 75 -26.89 7.67 -0.34
N ARG A 76 -26.51 6.38 -0.43
CA ARG A 76 -26.58 5.60 -1.67
C ARG A 76 -27.64 4.52 -1.60
N ASN A 77 -28.73 4.74 -2.32
CA ASN A 77 -29.85 3.79 -2.43
C ASN A 77 -29.48 2.39 -2.95
N LYS A 78 -28.34 2.26 -3.65
CA LYS A 78 -27.84 0.96 -4.14
C LYS A 78 -27.08 0.16 -3.09
N ALA A 79 -26.65 0.80 -1.99
CA ALA A 79 -25.90 0.16 -0.93
C ALA A 79 -26.84 -0.48 0.09
N PHE A 80 -26.59 -1.74 0.44
CA PHE A 80 -27.43 -2.49 1.38
C PHE A 80 -26.71 -2.78 2.71
N ALA A 81 -25.42 -3.12 2.64
CA ALA A 81 -24.56 -3.39 3.79
C ALA A 81 -23.10 -3.06 3.43
N ILE A 82 -22.28 -2.86 4.46
CA ILE A 82 -20.83 -2.64 4.36
C ILE A 82 -20.13 -3.99 4.50
N TRP A 83 -19.16 -4.32 3.66
CA TRP A 83 -18.33 -5.51 3.86
C TRP A 83 -17.03 -5.08 4.55
N SER A 84 -16.86 -5.46 5.82
CA SER A 84 -15.68 -5.11 6.63
C SER A 84 -15.61 -5.97 7.90
N ASN A 85 -14.41 -6.19 8.41
CA ASN A 85 -14.18 -6.75 9.75
C ASN A 85 -14.09 -5.67 10.85
N ASP A 86 -14.17 -4.39 10.51
CA ASP A 86 -14.10 -3.33 11.51
C ASP A 86 -15.38 -3.29 12.36
N SER A 87 -15.20 -3.40 13.68
CA SER A 87 -16.28 -3.39 14.65
C SER A 87 -16.96 -2.03 14.79
N ASP A 88 -16.35 -0.94 14.31
CA ASP A 88 -16.93 0.40 14.32
C ASP A 88 -18.30 0.45 13.59
N PHE A 89 -18.49 -0.39 12.57
CA PHE A 89 -19.77 -0.51 11.87
C PHE A 89 -20.91 -1.11 12.71
N CYS A 90 -20.61 -1.75 13.85
CA CYS A 90 -21.62 -2.11 14.85
C CYS A 90 -22.20 -0.88 15.57
N ILE A 91 -21.46 0.23 15.60
CA ILE A 91 -21.74 1.42 16.40
C ILE A 91 -22.37 2.52 15.54
N PHE A 92 -21.92 2.66 14.29
CA PHE A 92 -22.36 3.71 13.37
C PHE A 92 -23.85 3.76 13.07
N ASP A 93 -24.37 5.01 13.02
CA ASP A 93 -25.67 5.47 12.47
C ASP A 93 -26.38 4.41 11.62
N LYS A 94 -27.44 3.71 12.05
CA LYS A 94 -28.24 2.76 11.23
C LYS A 94 -27.45 1.82 10.28
N CYS A 95 -26.23 1.44 10.62
CA CYS A 95 -25.38 0.60 9.78
C CYS A 95 -25.75 -0.88 9.85
N ARG A 96 -25.50 -1.52 8.70
CA ARG A 96 -25.53 -2.97 8.50
C ARG A 96 -24.20 -3.33 7.86
N PHE A 97 -23.55 -4.37 8.36
CA PHE A 97 -22.31 -4.83 7.78
C PHE A 97 -22.22 -6.36 7.76
N ILE A 98 -21.34 -6.85 6.91
CA ILE A 98 -21.03 -8.27 6.67
C ILE A 98 -19.56 -8.42 7.09
N PRO A 99 -19.26 -9.10 8.20
CA PRO A 99 -17.90 -9.57 8.51
C PRO A 99 -17.39 -10.54 7.45
N ASN A 100 -16.08 -10.64 7.28
CA ASN A 100 -15.44 -11.59 6.36
C ASN A 100 -15.86 -13.04 6.66
N ASP A 101 -15.90 -13.43 7.92
CA ASP A 101 -16.30 -14.78 8.35
C ASP A 101 -17.78 -15.11 8.03
N LEU A 102 -18.58 -14.08 7.77
CA LEU A 102 -19.98 -14.20 7.37
C LEU A 102 -20.19 -13.89 5.88
N PHE A 103 -19.13 -13.61 5.13
CA PHE A 103 -19.20 -13.47 3.69
C PHE A 103 -19.03 -14.84 3.04
N ASP A 104 -19.90 -15.15 2.07
CA ASP A 104 -19.88 -16.42 1.35
C ASP A 104 -19.85 -17.68 2.26
N MET A 105 -20.77 -17.73 3.24
CA MET A 105 -20.82 -18.77 4.27
C MET A 105 -20.94 -20.21 3.74
N CYS A 106 -21.43 -20.36 2.51
CA CYS A 106 -21.58 -21.67 1.86
C CYS A 106 -20.45 -21.96 0.85
N ASN A 107 -19.41 -21.12 0.81
CA ASN A 107 -18.31 -21.17 -0.15
C ASN A 107 -18.80 -21.28 -1.60
N GLY A 108 -19.82 -20.50 -1.96
CA GLY A 108 -20.41 -20.46 -3.29
C GLY A 108 -19.47 -19.87 -4.34
N LEU A 109 -18.56 -18.96 -3.94
CA LEU A 109 -17.46 -18.49 -4.78
C LEU A 109 -16.36 -19.54 -4.93
N GLN A 110 -16.35 -20.57 -4.08
CA GLN A 110 -15.33 -21.61 -4.05
C GLN A 110 -13.92 -21.02 -3.86
N MET A 111 -13.80 -19.90 -3.13
CA MET A 111 -12.52 -19.25 -2.90
C MET A 111 -11.57 -20.17 -2.11
N GLY A 112 -10.31 -20.21 -2.53
CA GLY A 112 -9.27 -21.05 -1.89
C GLY A 112 -9.30 -22.53 -2.29
N LEU A 113 -10.24 -22.97 -3.15
CA LEU A 113 -10.20 -24.31 -3.73
C LEU A 113 -9.34 -24.32 -5.00
N PRO A 114 -8.54 -25.37 -5.25
CA PRO A 114 -7.83 -25.53 -6.51
C PRO A 114 -8.86 -25.92 -7.60
N ILE A 115 -9.39 -24.94 -8.30
CA ILE A 115 -10.35 -25.14 -9.39
C ILE A 115 -9.70 -24.72 -10.69
N GLU A 116 -9.67 -25.63 -11.67
CA GLU A 116 -9.08 -25.36 -12.99
C GLU A 116 -9.87 -24.32 -13.79
N VAL A 117 -11.18 -24.20 -13.53
CA VAL A 117 -12.07 -23.27 -14.23
C VAL A 117 -12.99 -22.59 -13.21
N PRO A 118 -13.05 -21.25 -13.17
CA PRO A 118 -14.00 -20.53 -12.32
C PRO A 118 -15.44 -20.91 -12.68
N VAL A 119 -16.16 -21.49 -11.73
CA VAL A 119 -17.60 -21.74 -11.89
C VAL A 119 -18.36 -20.51 -11.46
N LYS A 120 -19.32 -20.06 -12.28
CA LYS A 120 -20.20 -18.95 -11.89
C LYS A 120 -21.01 -19.36 -10.65
N PRO A 121 -20.95 -18.61 -9.54
CA PRO A 121 -21.71 -18.94 -8.34
C PRO A 121 -23.22 -18.86 -8.64
N GLU A 122 -23.99 -19.87 -8.23
CA GLU A 122 -25.45 -19.86 -8.33
C GLU A 122 -26.09 -18.98 -7.25
N SER A 123 -25.50 -18.97 -6.05
CA SER A 123 -25.94 -18.13 -4.93
C SER A 123 -24.76 -17.83 -4.00
N LEU A 124 -24.86 -16.71 -3.28
CA LEU A 124 -23.94 -16.31 -2.21
C LEU A 124 -24.74 -16.06 -0.95
N TRP A 125 -24.28 -16.64 0.16
CA TRP A 125 -24.95 -16.53 1.45
C TRP A 125 -24.10 -15.65 2.35
N CYS A 126 -24.65 -14.49 2.71
CA CYS A 126 -23.96 -13.52 3.57
C CYS A 126 -24.74 -13.32 4.88
N GLY A 127 -24.05 -13.43 6.00
CA GLY A 127 -24.57 -13.06 7.31
C GLY A 127 -24.44 -11.55 7.52
N ILE A 128 -25.50 -10.94 8.05
CA ILE A 128 -25.57 -9.49 8.26
C ILE A 128 -25.66 -9.19 9.76
N ILE A 129 -24.79 -8.32 10.22
CA ILE A 129 -24.86 -7.72 11.55
C ILE A 129 -25.44 -6.32 11.42
N SER A 130 -26.51 -6.06 12.16
CA SER A 130 -27.12 -4.73 12.28
C SER A 130 -26.91 -4.20 13.69
N ASN A 131 -26.65 -2.90 13.81
CA ASN A 131 -26.55 -2.24 15.11
C ASN A 131 -27.78 -2.42 16.02
N GLU A 132 -29.00 -2.51 15.46
CA GLU A 132 -30.22 -2.78 16.24
C GLU A 132 -30.17 -4.15 16.92
N ARG A 133 -29.64 -5.16 16.22
CA ARG A 133 -29.45 -6.50 16.79
C ARG A 133 -28.39 -6.49 17.89
N VAL A 134 -27.28 -5.77 17.69
CA VAL A 134 -26.23 -5.61 18.70
C VAL A 134 -26.77 -4.90 19.94
N LYS A 135 -27.50 -3.79 19.75
CA LYS A 135 -28.19 -3.04 20.82
C LYS A 135 -29.10 -3.95 21.65
N ASN A 136 -29.93 -4.75 20.99
CA ASN A 136 -30.87 -5.66 21.65
C ASN A 136 -30.12 -6.78 22.40
N MET A 137 -29.05 -7.32 21.81
CA MET A 137 -28.22 -8.36 22.44
C MET A 137 -27.55 -7.84 23.72
N LEU A 138 -27.10 -6.58 23.73
CA LEU A 138 -26.51 -5.92 24.90
C LEU A 138 -27.56 -5.30 25.85
N MET A 139 -28.85 -5.56 25.62
CA MET A 139 -29.98 -5.06 26.42
C MET A 139 -30.04 -3.53 26.55
N PHE A 140 -29.54 -2.81 25.55
CA PHE A 140 -29.56 -1.35 25.55
C PHE A 140 -30.94 -0.80 25.14
N GLN A 141 -31.48 0.06 25.98
CA GLN A 141 -32.78 0.73 25.75
C GLN A 141 -32.72 1.74 24.60
N SER A 142 -31.52 2.22 24.28
CA SER A 142 -31.33 3.16 23.19
C SER A 142 -29.96 2.98 22.55
N ARG A 143 -29.92 3.29 21.27
CA ARG A 143 -28.77 3.09 20.40
C ARG A 143 -27.58 4.01 20.74
N HIS A 144 -27.81 5.16 21.37
CA HIS A 144 -26.71 6.01 21.86
C HIS A 144 -25.82 5.29 22.88
N LEU A 145 -26.33 4.28 23.58
CA LEU A 145 -25.55 3.49 24.53
C LEU A 145 -24.46 2.64 23.85
N LEU A 146 -24.62 2.28 22.57
CA LEU A 146 -23.53 1.66 21.79
C LEU A 146 -22.35 2.61 21.62
N VAL A 147 -22.64 3.91 21.47
CA VAL A 147 -21.60 4.94 21.36
C VAL A 147 -20.89 5.11 22.70
N GLU A 148 -21.64 5.18 23.80
CA GLU A 148 -21.04 5.24 25.15
C GLU A 148 -20.19 4.00 25.45
N LEU A 149 -20.64 2.82 25.01
CA LEU A 149 -19.89 1.57 25.08
C LEU A 149 -18.54 1.68 24.36
N SER A 150 -18.55 2.12 23.10
CA SER A 150 -17.33 2.33 22.31
C SER A 150 -16.37 3.31 23.00
N ILE A 151 -16.89 4.40 23.56
CA ILE A 151 -16.06 5.41 24.22
C ILE A 151 -15.40 4.86 25.48
N ILE A 152 -16.14 4.14 26.33
CA ILE A 152 -15.63 3.58 27.59
C ILE A 152 -14.77 2.32 27.40
N ALA A 153 -15.02 1.54 26.34
CA ALA A 153 -14.13 0.46 25.93
C ALA A 153 -12.81 1.01 25.38
N GLY A 154 -12.83 2.25 24.86
CA GLY A 154 -11.66 2.97 24.35
C GLY A 154 -11.54 2.81 22.85
N ASN A 155 -12.20 3.67 22.08
CA ASN A 155 -12.08 3.75 20.63
C ASN A 155 -10.83 4.52 20.18
N ASP A 156 -10.67 4.72 18.87
CA ASP A 156 -9.54 5.44 18.27
C ASP A 156 -9.29 6.84 18.86
N PHE A 157 -10.33 7.50 19.37
CA PHE A 157 -10.23 8.83 19.96
C PHE A 157 -10.01 8.82 21.48
N THR A 158 -10.55 7.82 22.19
CA THR A 158 -10.57 7.80 23.67
C THR A 158 -9.63 6.78 24.31
N SER A 159 -9.14 5.79 23.56
CA SER A 159 -8.28 4.70 24.04
C SER A 159 -7.07 5.18 24.84
N GLN A 160 -6.39 6.24 24.39
CA GLN A 160 -5.21 6.78 25.09
C GLN A 160 -5.52 7.28 26.51
N PHE A 161 -6.74 7.72 26.78
CA PHE A 161 -7.17 8.18 28.11
C PHE A 161 -7.73 7.01 28.94
N VAL A 162 -8.52 6.15 28.28
CA VAL A 162 -9.32 5.14 28.96
C VAL A 162 -8.52 3.86 29.20
N THR A 163 -7.89 3.32 28.15
CA THR A 163 -7.17 2.04 28.21
C THR A 163 -5.88 2.13 29.02
N ASN A 164 -5.17 3.26 28.95
CA ASN A 164 -3.85 3.46 29.59
C ASN A 164 -3.92 4.11 30.99
N GLY A 165 -5.12 4.32 31.56
CA GLY A 165 -5.23 4.96 32.87
C GLY A 165 -6.59 4.78 33.55
N LEU A 166 -7.65 5.33 32.95
CA LEU A 166 -8.95 5.43 33.63
C LEU A 166 -9.61 4.08 33.85
N ASN A 167 -9.38 3.09 32.98
CA ASN A 167 -9.93 1.73 33.14
C ASN A 167 -9.48 1.03 34.42
N GLY A 168 -8.35 1.43 35.02
CA GLY A 168 -7.93 0.90 36.33
C GLY A 168 -8.66 1.54 37.52
N GLN A 169 -9.35 2.66 37.28
CA GLN A 169 -10.01 3.48 38.30
C GLN A 169 -11.54 3.44 38.20
N ILE A 170 -12.07 3.03 37.04
CA ILE A 170 -13.49 2.75 36.84
C ILE A 170 -13.72 1.30 37.28
N ASP A 171 -14.62 1.08 38.24
CA ASP A 171 -14.98 -0.25 38.77
C ASP A 171 -15.77 -1.06 37.73
N ILE A 172 -15.08 -1.51 36.68
CA ILE A 172 -15.61 -2.47 35.70
C ILE A 172 -15.32 -3.85 36.29
N ARG A 173 -16.35 -4.44 36.92
CA ARG A 173 -16.24 -5.69 37.67
C ARG A 173 -15.69 -6.83 36.80
N GLY A 174 -14.61 -7.48 37.24
CA GLY A 174 -14.13 -8.76 36.67
C GLY A 174 -13.22 -8.64 35.44
N ARG A 175 -13.37 -9.56 34.47
CA ARG A 175 -12.61 -9.54 33.21
C ARG A 175 -13.22 -8.48 32.28
N LYS A 176 -12.37 -7.68 31.62
CA LYS A 176 -12.78 -6.69 30.63
C LYS A 176 -13.36 -7.41 29.40
N SER A 177 -14.67 -7.56 29.34
CA SER A 177 -15.41 -8.16 28.23
C SER A 177 -16.51 -7.21 27.78
N ILE A 178 -17.08 -7.43 26.60
CA ILE A 178 -18.12 -6.54 26.07
C ILE A 178 -19.35 -6.50 26.98
N GLU A 179 -19.66 -7.61 27.65
CA GLU A 179 -20.76 -7.72 28.61
C GLU A 179 -20.53 -6.86 29.84
N THR A 180 -19.31 -6.84 30.41
CA THR A 180 -19.01 -6.04 31.61
C THR A 180 -19.03 -4.55 31.31
N PHE A 181 -18.56 -4.14 30.13
CA PHE A 181 -18.73 -2.76 29.67
C PHE A 181 -20.21 -2.42 29.41
N ALA A 182 -21.00 -3.34 28.86
CA ALA A 182 -22.42 -3.12 28.63
C ALA A 182 -23.21 -3.00 29.94
N GLU A 183 -22.91 -3.79 30.96
CA GLU A 183 -23.47 -3.63 32.30
C GLU A 183 -23.16 -2.26 32.89
N TRP A 184 -21.91 -1.81 32.77
CA TRP A 184 -21.49 -0.49 33.23
C TRP A 184 -22.27 0.62 32.53
N VAL A 185 -22.39 0.56 31.19
CA VAL A 185 -23.15 1.54 30.40
C VAL A 185 -24.64 1.46 30.75
N ASN A 186 -25.18 0.27 31.04
CA ASN A 186 -26.56 0.14 31.48
C ASN A 186 -26.80 0.75 32.86
N HIS A 187 -25.80 0.75 33.74
CA HIS A 187 -25.90 1.38 35.06
C HIS A 187 -25.80 2.91 34.96
N TYR A 188 -24.75 3.42 34.33
CA TYR A 188 -24.47 4.85 34.30
C TYR A 188 -25.14 5.60 33.16
N LYS A 189 -25.51 4.93 32.06
CA LYS A 189 -26.13 5.47 30.82
C LYS A 189 -25.28 6.46 30.01
N SER A 190 -24.35 7.16 30.65
CA SER A 190 -23.49 8.19 30.05
C SER A 190 -22.21 8.29 30.84
N ILE A 191 -21.11 8.66 30.18
CA ILE A 191 -19.81 8.87 30.83
C ILE A 191 -19.86 9.93 31.93
N GLU A 192 -20.63 10.99 31.72
CA GLU A 192 -20.80 12.11 32.66
C GLU A 192 -21.53 11.72 33.94
N ASN A 193 -22.25 10.60 33.94
CA ASN A 193 -22.95 10.12 35.14
C ASN A 193 -22.01 9.38 36.09
N HIS A 194 -20.80 9.02 35.64
CA HIS A 194 -19.78 8.46 36.51
C HIS A 194 -18.95 9.58 37.17
N PRO A 195 -18.92 9.70 38.51
CA PRO A 195 -18.30 10.85 39.20
C PRO A 195 -16.83 11.10 38.84
N LEU A 196 -16.05 10.03 38.69
CA LEU A 196 -14.63 10.12 38.33
C LEU A 196 -14.45 10.63 36.90
N LEU A 197 -15.25 10.13 35.95
CA LEU A 197 -15.10 10.49 34.54
C LEU A 197 -15.66 11.87 34.25
N PHE A 198 -16.73 12.27 34.94
CA PHE A 198 -17.22 13.64 34.94
C PHE A 198 -16.14 14.62 35.40
N THR A 199 -15.46 14.28 36.50
CA THR A 199 -14.36 15.11 37.03
C THR A 199 -13.19 15.15 36.04
N GLU A 200 -12.85 14.02 35.43
CA GLU A 200 -11.79 13.94 34.43
C GLU A 200 -12.12 14.77 33.18
N MET A 201 -13.35 14.67 32.64
CA MET A 201 -13.78 15.51 31.52
C MET A 201 -13.71 17.01 31.83
N LYS A 202 -13.96 17.41 33.08
CA LYS A 202 -13.81 18.81 33.51
C LYS A 202 -12.35 19.26 33.58
N ARG A 203 -11.44 18.38 34.00
CA ARG A 203 -10.01 18.68 34.17
C ARG A 203 -9.22 18.54 32.88
N ASN A 204 -9.62 17.61 32.03
CA ASN A 204 -8.92 17.21 30.82
C ASN A 204 -9.76 17.55 29.59
N ALA A 205 -9.53 18.75 29.06
CA ALA A 205 -10.23 19.24 27.87
C ALA A 205 -9.97 18.38 26.62
N ALA A 206 -8.84 17.67 26.54
CA ALA A 206 -8.55 16.77 25.44
C ALA A 206 -9.46 15.54 25.49
N PHE A 207 -9.63 14.92 26.67
CA PHE A 207 -10.55 13.81 26.86
C PHE A 207 -12.00 14.23 26.56
N ALA A 208 -12.46 15.37 27.08
CA ALA A 208 -13.81 15.87 26.81
C ALA A 208 -14.08 16.12 25.31
N ARG A 209 -13.09 16.65 24.58
CA ARG A 209 -13.18 16.80 23.12
C ARG A 209 -13.23 15.46 22.39
N ALA A 210 -12.43 14.49 22.81
CA ALA A 210 -12.43 13.15 22.24
C ALA A 210 -13.80 12.47 22.41
N VAL A 211 -14.38 12.50 23.61
CA VAL A 211 -15.74 11.99 23.90
C VAL A 211 -16.78 12.66 22.99
N LYS A 212 -16.75 14.00 22.89
CA LYS A 212 -17.66 14.74 22.00
C LYS A 212 -17.47 14.35 20.54
N HIS A 213 -16.23 14.20 20.09
CA HIS A 213 -15.91 13.83 18.72
C HIS A 213 -16.41 12.41 18.40
N SER A 214 -16.18 11.42 19.27
CA SER A 214 -16.71 10.06 19.09
C SER A 214 -18.23 10.05 18.93
N ARG A 215 -18.96 10.85 19.72
CA ARG A 215 -20.43 10.96 19.60
C ARG A 215 -20.86 11.50 18.25
N LEU A 216 -20.19 12.55 17.76
CA LEU A 216 -20.49 13.11 16.44
C LEU A 216 -20.10 12.15 15.31
N PHE A 217 -18.98 11.44 15.47
CA PHE A 217 -18.45 10.48 14.51
C PHE A 217 -19.43 9.33 14.29
N TYR A 218 -19.76 8.57 15.35
CA TYR A 218 -20.63 7.41 15.22
C TYR A 218 -22.10 7.76 14.93
N CYS A 219 -22.55 8.97 15.27
CA CYS A 219 -23.87 9.46 14.88
C CYS A 219 -23.93 10.05 13.46
N LEU A 220 -22.83 10.00 12.70
CA LEU A 220 -22.73 10.56 11.35
C LEU A 220 -23.03 12.08 11.29
N GLN A 221 -22.73 12.78 12.37
CA GLN A 221 -22.92 14.23 12.54
C GLN A 221 -21.60 15.01 12.47
N SER A 222 -20.47 14.32 12.47
CA SER A 222 -19.18 14.95 12.20
C SER A 222 -19.19 15.57 10.81
N CYS A 223 -18.74 16.81 10.70
CA CYS A 223 -18.38 17.35 9.39
C CYS A 223 -17.09 16.66 8.96
N PRO A 224 -17.05 16.02 7.76
CA PRO A 224 -15.78 15.56 7.21
C PRO A 224 -14.79 16.72 7.24
N GLU A 225 -13.52 16.43 7.55
CA GLU A 225 -12.48 17.45 7.47
C GLU A 225 -12.53 18.10 6.09
N THR A 226 -12.54 19.43 6.03
CA THR A 226 -12.48 20.12 4.75
C THR A 226 -11.09 19.93 4.16
N VAL A 227 -10.99 19.76 2.84
CA VAL A 227 -9.69 19.80 2.14
C VAL A 227 -8.96 21.06 2.63
N VAL A 228 -7.71 20.92 3.08
CA VAL A 228 -6.89 22.08 3.40
C VAL A 228 -6.73 22.89 2.11
N GLU A 229 -7.53 23.95 1.96
CA GLU A 229 -7.55 24.73 0.73
C GLU A 229 -6.28 25.59 0.66
N LYS A 230 -5.21 25.03 0.07
CA LYS A 230 -4.01 25.78 -0.32
C LYS A 230 -4.21 26.49 -1.66
N GLY A 231 -5.39 27.06 -1.86
CA GLY A 231 -5.82 27.74 -3.09
C GLY A 231 -6.42 26.81 -4.16
N TYR A 232 -6.42 27.28 -5.41
CA TYR A 232 -7.08 26.61 -6.54
C TYR A 232 -6.57 25.18 -6.80
N PHE A 233 -5.29 24.90 -6.52
CA PHE A 233 -4.70 23.60 -6.81
C PHE A 233 -5.22 22.47 -5.94
N SER A 234 -5.57 22.75 -4.68
CA SER A 234 -6.17 21.73 -3.80
C SER A 234 -7.54 21.29 -4.31
N LYS A 235 -8.34 22.22 -4.88
CA LYS A 235 -9.63 21.92 -5.51
C LYS A 235 -9.46 21.05 -6.74
N LEU A 236 -8.54 21.43 -7.63
CA LEU A 236 -8.22 20.66 -8.84
C LEU A 236 -7.76 19.23 -8.49
N LEU A 237 -6.85 19.08 -7.52
CA LEU A 237 -6.40 17.77 -7.06
C LEU A 237 -7.56 16.95 -6.50
N ALA A 238 -8.39 17.54 -5.65
CA ALA A 238 -9.54 16.87 -5.06
C ALA A 238 -10.52 16.36 -6.14
N GLU A 239 -10.86 17.20 -7.12
CA GLU A 239 -11.74 16.81 -8.24
C GLU A 239 -11.15 15.66 -9.05
N LYS A 240 -9.84 15.69 -9.32
CA LYS A 240 -9.18 14.65 -10.12
C LYS A 240 -9.02 13.33 -9.37
N ILE A 241 -8.82 13.37 -8.04
CA ILE A 241 -8.82 12.17 -7.19
C ILE A 241 -10.22 11.58 -7.13
N ALA A 242 -11.25 12.40 -6.89
CA ALA A 242 -12.64 11.94 -6.89
C ALA A 242 -13.05 11.30 -8.24
N ALA A 243 -12.48 11.78 -9.34
CA ALA A 243 -12.65 11.22 -10.68
C ALA A 243 -11.71 10.04 -11.01
N LEU A 244 -10.97 9.50 -10.04
CA LEU A 244 -10.01 8.39 -10.18
C LEU A 244 -8.86 8.67 -11.16
N LYS A 245 -8.65 9.93 -11.55
CA LYS A 245 -7.56 10.33 -12.43
C LYS A 245 -6.22 10.39 -11.70
N TYR A 246 -6.25 10.70 -10.41
CA TYR A 246 -5.07 10.83 -9.55
C TYR A 246 -5.21 9.96 -8.31
N PRO A 247 -4.10 9.42 -7.79
CA PRO A 247 -4.15 8.72 -6.51
C PRO A 247 -4.31 9.67 -5.33
N SER A 248 -5.00 9.19 -4.30
CA SER A 248 -5.27 9.95 -3.07
C SER A 248 -4.01 10.42 -2.37
N HIS A 249 -2.92 9.64 -2.46
CA HIS A 249 -1.60 9.96 -1.93
C HIS A 249 -1.05 11.32 -2.41
N LEU A 250 -1.44 11.80 -3.60
CA LEU A 250 -1.01 13.13 -4.08
C LEU A 250 -1.58 14.26 -3.24
N MET A 251 -2.79 14.10 -2.68
CA MET A 251 -3.35 15.09 -1.75
C MET A 251 -2.52 15.17 -0.47
N ALA A 252 -2.07 14.02 0.05
CA ALA A 252 -1.20 13.99 1.22
C ALA A 252 0.11 14.74 0.95
N MET A 253 0.77 14.44 -0.18
CA MET A 253 2.00 15.13 -0.61
C MET A 253 1.76 16.64 -0.76
N HIS A 254 0.65 17.04 -1.38
CA HIS A 254 0.25 18.45 -1.53
C HIS A 254 0.03 19.13 -0.17
N ASN A 255 -0.39 18.37 0.84
CA ASN A 255 -0.54 18.83 2.22
C ASN A 255 0.76 18.75 3.03
N ASN A 256 1.92 18.64 2.36
CA ASN A 256 3.27 18.55 2.95
C ASN A 256 3.48 17.31 3.81
N PHE A 257 2.81 16.21 3.47
CA PHE A 257 2.84 14.99 4.26
C PHE A 257 3.07 13.76 3.36
N TYR A 258 3.94 12.83 3.76
CA TYR A 258 4.07 11.52 3.10
C TYR A 258 4.35 10.41 4.11
N TRP A 259 3.61 9.30 4.05
CA TRP A 259 3.89 8.10 4.86
C TRP A 259 4.77 7.16 4.06
N HIS A 260 5.93 6.79 4.60
CA HIS A 260 6.73 5.69 4.05
C HIS A 260 5.92 4.41 4.10
N ARG A 261 5.98 3.64 3.02
CA ARG A 261 5.40 2.30 2.99
C ARG A 261 6.36 1.31 3.64
N MET A 262 5.80 0.36 4.37
CA MET A 262 6.53 -0.85 4.73
C MET A 262 6.45 -1.83 3.57
N LEU A 263 7.59 -2.07 2.92
CA LEU A 263 7.72 -3.03 1.83
C LEU A 263 8.49 -4.24 2.33
N GLN A 264 8.19 -5.42 1.80
CA GLN A 264 8.88 -6.64 2.20
C GLN A 264 10.34 -6.60 1.66
N GLU A 265 11.29 -6.34 2.56
CA GLU A 265 12.72 -6.22 2.26
C GLU A 265 13.56 -6.91 3.36
N ASP A 266 14.86 -7.10 3.14
CA ASP A 266 15.71 -7.75 4.12
C ASP A 266 15.82 -6.92 5.40
N THR A 267 15.41 -7.50 6.52
CA THR A 267 15.43 -6.87 7.85
C THR A 267 16.78 -6.89 8.54
N THR A 268 17.80 -7.46 7.89
CA THR A 268 19.14 -7.48 8.45
C THR A 268 19.59 -6.06 8.76
N TYR A 269 20.00 -5.84 10.00
CA TYR A 269 20.40 -4.52 10.49
C TYR A 269 21.44 -3.87 9.56
N GLY A 270 21.19 -2.63 9.15
CA GLY A 270 22.09 -1.87 8.28
C GLY A 270 21.95 -2.13 6.79
N GLN A 271 21.01 -2.97 6.34
CA GLN A 271 20.62 -3.00 4.92
C GLN A 271 19.99 -1.66 4.51
N PRO A 272 19.88 -1.31 3.23
CA PRO A 272 19.20 -0.08 2.83
C PRO A 272 17.67 -0.28 2.78
N CYS A 273 16.90 0.81 2.85
CA CYS A 273 15.44 0.82 2.70
C CYS A 273 15.06 1.58 1.42
N VAL A 274 14.17 1.03 0.59
CA VAL A 274 13.85 1.65 -0.71
C VAL A 274 13.16 2.99 -0.57
N GLU A 275 12.25 3.13 0.39
CA GLU A 275 11.56 4.41 0.61
C GLU A 275 12.59 5.49 0.97
N VAL A 276 13.64 5.17 1.74
CA VAL A 276 14.72 6.14 2.01
C VAL A 276 15.53 6.41 0.73
N ALA A 277 15.89 5.37 -0.03
CA ALA A 277 16.68 5.51 -1.25
C ALA A 277 15.97 6.32 -2.36
N LEU A 278 14.64 6.30 -2.40
CA LEU A 278 13.81 7.02 -3.38
C LEU A 278 13.47 8.46 -2.99
N ALA A 279 14.01 8.98 -1.88
CA ALA A 279 13.76 10.36 -1.45
C ALA A 279 14.10 11.40 -2.54
N GLU A 280 15.17 11.19 -3.32
CA GLU A 280 15.54 12.08 -4.43
C GLU A 280 14.49 12.08 -5.55
N LEU A 281 13.93 10.91 -5.92
CA LEU A 281 12.85 10.84 -6.90
C LEU A 281 11.59 11.54 -6.39
N ARG A 282 11.24 11.33 -5.12
CA ARG A 282 10.11 12.01 -4.48
C ARG A 282 10.31 13.51 -4.42
N ALA A 283 11.52 14.01 -4.19
CA ALA A 283 11.82 15.45 -4.24
C ALA A 283 11.48 16.08 -5.61
N HIS A 284 11.68 15.35 -6.72
CA HIS A 284 11.23 15.78 -8.05
C HIS A 284 9.70 15.75 -8.17
N ILE A 285 9.04 14.73 -7.63
CA ILE A 285 7.57 14.62 -7.62
C ILE A 285 6.96 15.77 -6.80
N TYR A 286 7.53 16.09 -5.63
CA TYR A 286 7.10 17.21 -4.79
C TYR A 286 7.19 18.53 -5.53
N ARG A 287 8.19 18.72 -6.38
CA ARG A 287 8.29 19.93 -7.20
C ARG A 287 7.08 20.11 -8.15
N VAL A 288 6.49 19.00 -8.63
CA VAL A 288 5.28 19.04 -9.46
C VAL A 288 4.03 19.36 -8.64
N VAL A 289 3.91 18.75 -7.45
CA VAL A 289 2.68 18.69 -6.65
C VAL A 289 2.53 19.86 -5.66
N LEU A 290 3.62 20.41 -5.15
CA LEU A 290 3.60 21.49 -4.16
C LEU A 290 3.25 22.85 -4.77
N THR A 291 2.74 23.75 -3.93
CA THR A 291 2.54 25.14 -4.32
C THR A 291 3.87 25.88 -4.41
N ARG A 292 3.97 26.96 -5.20
CA ARG A 292 5.24 27.70 -5.42
C ARG A 292 5.92 28.22 -4.15
N ARG A 293 5.19 28.37 -3.04
CA ARG A 293 5.71 28.90 -1.77
C ARG A 293 6.14 27.79 -0.80
N GLU A 294 5.84 26.55 -1.14
CA GLU A 294 6.17 25.38 -0.34
C GLU A 294 7.24 24.57 -1.06
N ASN A 295 8.20 24.09 -0.29
CA ASN A 295 9.30 23.32 -0.81
C ASN A 295 9.70 22.19 0.14
N ARG A 296 8.84 21.82 1.11
CA ARG A 296 9.13 20.80 2.10
C ARG A 296 7.92 19.90 2.31
N VAL A 297 8.18 18.60 2.30
CA VAL A 297 7.25 17.55 2.72
C VAL A 297 7.84 16.87 3.94
N ASP A 298 7.05 16.68 4.99
CA ASP A 298 7.43 15.87 6.14
C ASP A 298 7.09 14.41 5.83
N GLU A 299 8.13 13.57 5.78
CA GLU A 299 8.04 12.14 5.56
C GLU A 299 8.06 11.37 6.88
N TYR A 300 7.12 10.47 7.04
CA TYR A 300 6.81 9.74 8.27
C TYR A 300 7.14 8.26 8.09
N GLY A 301 8.08 7.77 8.89
CA GLY A 301 8.54 6.38 8.83
C GLY A 301 10.04 6.28 8.57
N ARG A 302 10.54 5.07 8.73
CA ARG A 302 11.95 4.70 8.57
C ARG A 302 12.08 3.21 8.23
N SER A 303 13.32 2.83 7.97
CA SER A 303 13.74 1.45 7.78
C SER A 303 13.26 0.54 8.92
N PRO A 304 12.97 -0.75 8.66
CA PRO A 304 12.42 -1.67 9.66
C PRO A 304 13.21 -1.82 10.98
N TRP A 305 14.51 -1.51 11.00
CA TRP A 305 15.37 -1.60 12.19
C TRP A 305 15.62 -0.25 12.88
N GLU A 306 15.04 0.84 12.38
CA GLU A 306 15.17 2.17 12.96
C GLU A 306 13.90 2.58 13.70
N PRO A 307 14.00 3.35 14.80
CA PRO A 307 12.82 3.91 15.43
C PRO A 307 12.07 4.82 14.46
N PHE A 308 10.74 4.83 14.60
CA PHE A 308 9.88 5.75 13.87
C PHE A 308 10.35 7.21 14.00
N HIS A 309 10.49 7.90 12.88
CA HIS A 309 10.96 9.29 12.82
C HIS A 309 10.21 10.09 11.74
N ILE A 310 10.35 11.42 11.81
CA ILE A 310 9.79 12.38 10.86
C ILE A 310 10.95 13.15 10.21
N ALA A 311 11.11 13.05 8.90
CA ALA A 311 12.18 13.71 8.15
C ALA A 311 11.61 14.71 7.13
N GLY A 312 12.13 15.93 7.12
CA GLY A 312 11.77 16.91 6.08
C GLY A 312 12.55 16.68 4.79
N VAL A 313 11.85 16.42 3.68
CA VAL A 313 12.43 16.33 2.34
C VAL A 313 12.10 17.59 1.56
N LEU A 314 13.14 18.22 0.99
CA LEU A 314 12.97 19.43 0.18
C LEU A 314 12.65 19.07 -1.27
N ALA A 315 11.64 19.74 -1.83
CA ALA A 315 11.39 19.68 -3.27
C ALA A 315 12.57 20.31 -4.03
N ILE A 316 12.93 19.70 -5.15
CA ILE A 316 14.04 20.20 -5.97
C ILE A 316 13.68 21.53 -6.61
N ASP A 317 14.63 22.47 -6.57
CA ASP A 317 14.50 23.76 -7.26
C ASP A 317 14.99 23.64 -8.71
N ASP A 318 14.15 23.05 -9.55
CA ASP A 318 14.40 22.90 -10.98
C ASP A 318 13.28 23.61 -11.78
N PRO A 319 13.61 24.62 -12.61
CA PRO A 319 12.63 25.33 -13.43
C PRO A 319 12.13 24.53 -14.64
N GLU A 320 12.83 23.46 -15.04
CA GLU A 320 12.42 22.58 -16.15
C GLU A 320 11.32 21.61 -15.73
N ILE A 321 11.16 21.37 -14.42
CA ILE A 321 10.06 20.58 -13.87
C ILE A 321 8.79 21.43 -13.83
N PRO A 322 7.74 21.04 -14.56
CA PRO A 322 6.54 21.84 -14.58
C PRO A 322 5.71 21.69 -13.30
N PRO A 323 5.10 22.79 -12.81
CA PRO A 323 4.07 22.69 -11.79
C PRO A 323 2.81 22.05 -12.37
N LEU A 324 2.03 21.38 -11.53
CA LEU A 324 0.84 20.61 -11.91
C LEU A 324 -0.10 21.34 -12.90
N HIS A 325 -0.37 22.63 -12.72
CA HIS A 325 -1.31 23.39 -13.55
C HIS A 325 -0.86 23.64 -14.99
N LYS A 326 0.43 23.47 -15.30
CA LYS A 326 0.94 23.56 -16.68
C LYS A 326 0.80 22.24 -17.42
N ILE A 327 0.52 21.16 -16.70
CA ILE A 327 0.39 19.82 -17.26
C ILE A 327 -1.02 19.67 -17.85
N GLN A 328 -1.07 19.29 -19.12
CA GLN A 328 -2.32 19.14 -19.88
C GLN A 328 -2.34 17.77 -20.54
N GLU A 329 -3.53 17.14 -20.54
CA GLU A 329 -3.74 15.77 -21.01
C GLU A 329 -3.43 15.61 -22.51
N ASP A 330 -3.69 16.64 -23.31
CA ASP A 330 -3.43 16.68 -24.76
C ASP A 330 -1.94 16.91 -25.11
N LYS A 331 -1.10 17.29 -24.16
CA LYS A 331 0.32 17.61 -24.37
C LYS A 331 1.26 16.42 -24.15
N ILE A 332 0.92 15.27 -24.74
CA ILE A 332 1.61 13.99 -24.54
C ILE A 332 3.14 14.11 -24.74
N PHE A 333 3.61 14.74 -25.82
CA PHE A 333 5.05 14.86 -26.08
C PHE A 333 5.80 15.70 -25.04
N TRP A 334 5.19 16.79 -24.57
CA TRP A 334 5.78 17.63 -23.54
C TRP A 334 5.77 16.90 -22.19
N ASN A 335 4.69 16.20 -21.87
CA ASN A 335 4.57 15.33 -20.70
C ASN A 335 5.65 14.22 -20.71
N LEU A 336 5.87 13.55 -21.85
CA LEU A 336 6.94 12.55 -22.02
C LEU A 336 8.33 13.14 -21.81
N ASN A 337 8.57 14.38 -22.25
CA ASN A 337 9.85 15.07 -22.01
C ASN A 337 10.06 15.37 -20.52
N SER A 338 9.02 15.83 -19.81
CA SER A 338 9.10 16.05 -18.35
C SER A 338 9.30 14.74 -17.58
N PHE A 339 8.61 13.67 -17.98
CA PHE A 339 8.82 12.33 -17.44
C PHE A 339 10.28 11.87 -17.64
N HIS A 340 10.80 12.00 -18.86
CA HIS A 340 12.18 11.67 -19.19
C HIS A 340 13.16 12.45 -18.31
N HIS A 341 12.99 13.76 -18.19
CA HIS A 341 13.84 14.63 -17.39
C HIS A 341 13.95 14.14 -15.95
N ILE A 342 12.81 13.84 -15.33
CA ILE A 342 12.75 13.35 -13.94
C ILE A 342 13.34 11.95 -13.81
N MET A 343 12.97 11.01 -14.68
CA MET A 343 13.45 9.61 -14.61
C MET A 343 14.91 9.43 -15.02
N SER A 344 15.56 10.46 -15.57
CA SER A 344 16.98 10.44 -15.95
C SER A 344 17.84 11.39 -15.11
N HIS A 345 17.33 11.90 -13.98
CA HIS A 345 18.09 12.83 -13.14
C HIS A 345 19.36 12.22 -12.54
N GLN A 346 19.40 10.90 -12.36
CA GLN A 346 20.57 10.16 -11.87
C GLN A 346 21.60 9.84 -12.96
N GLU A 347 21.32 10.16 -14.23
CA GLU A 347 22.27 9.89 -15.33
C GLU A 347 23.51 10.80 -15.21
N PRO A 348 24.73 10.23 -15.31
CA PRO A 348 25.96 10.97 -15.03
C PRO A 348 26.45 11.89 -16.16
N VAL A 349 26.02 11.69 -17.42
CA VAL A 349 26.60 12.42 -18.58
C VAL A 349 25.57 12.79 -19.65
N VAL A 350 24.93 11.80 -20.30
CA VAL A 350 23.98 12.02 -21.41
C VAL A 350 22.66 11.36 -21.11
N ARG A 351 21.58 12.14 -21.18
CA ARG A 351 20.22 11.66 -21.00
C ARG A 351 19.70 11.10 -22.33
N ASN A 352 19.80 9.77 -22.47
CA ASN A 352 19.25 9.09 -23.63
C ASN A 352 17.72 9.18 -23.63
N LYS A 353 17.15 9.53 -24.80
CA LYS A 353 15.69 9.56 -25.01
C LYS A 353 15.20 8.17 -25.39
N TRP A 354 14.87 7.37 -24.38
CA TRP A 354 14.50 5.97 -24.60
C TRP A 354 13.16 5.79 -25.32
N PHE A 355 12.24 6.76 -25.17
CA PHE A 355 10.97 6.76 -25.92
C PHE A 355 11.17 6.85 -27.44
N ASP A 356 12.11 7.70 -27.89
CA ASP A 356 12.41 7.85 -29.31
C ASP A 356 13.06 6.58 -29.89
N ARG A 357 13.83 5.87 -29.04
CA ARG A 357 14.60 4.70 -29.46
C ARG A 357 13.81 3.40 -29.47
N TYR A 358 12.96 3.19 -28.47
CA TYR A 358 12.29 1.90 -28.23
C TYR A 358 10.76 1.99 -28.26
N GLY A 359 10.21 3.17 -28.50
CA GLY A 359 8.78 3.43 -28.36
C GLY A 359 8.37 3.63 -26.91
N ARG A 360 7.09 3.95 -26.69
CA ARG A 360 6.59 4.39 -25.37
C ARG A 360 6.59 3.28 -24.32
N LYS A 361 6.06 2.09 -24.65
CA LYS A 361 6.03 0.94 -23.74
C LYS A 361 7.43 0.46 -23.33
N ASN A 362 8.27 0.09 -24.31
CA ASN A 362 9.62 -0.39 -24.00
C ASN A 362 10.53 0.72 -23.46
N GLY A 363 10.37 1.97 -23.94
CA GLY A 363 11.11 3.11 -23.40
C GLY A 363 10.80 3.33 -21.91
N PHE A 364 9.55 3.17 -21.48
CA PHE A 364 9.16 3.22 -20.08
C PHE A 364 9.84 2.11 -19.25
N ILE A 365 9.83 0.87 -19.74
CA ILE A 365 10.54 -0.27 -19.10
C ILE A 365 12.03 0.05 -18.94
N VAL A 366 12.65 0.60 -20.00
CA VAL A 366 14.06 1.00 -20.00
C VAL A 366 14.33 2.10 -18.96
N TYR A 367 13.47 3.11 -18.81
CA TYR A 367 13.61 4.10 -17.74
C TYR A 367 13.56 3.46 -16.35
N CYS A 368 12.62 2.55 -16.10
CA CYS A 368 12.50 1.89 -14.80
C CYS A 368 13.73 1.02 -14.48
N LEU A 369 14.16 0.18 -15.43
CA LEU A 369 15.33 -0.68 -15.28
C LEU A 369 16.61 0.15 -15.09
N ARG A 370 16.78 1.22 -15.87
CA ARG A 370 17.96 2.08 -15.80
C ARG A 370 18.01 2.85 -14.49
N TYR A 371 16.89 3.42 -14.06
CA TYR A 371 16.77 4.06 -12.76
C TYR A 371 17.11 3.09 -11.64
N PHE A 372 16.51 1.90 -11.65
CA PHE A 372 16.77 0.85 -10.68
C PHE A 372 18.26 0.46 -10.65
N LEU A 373 18.91 0.32 -11.82
CA LEU A 373 20.33 0.00 -11.91
C LEU A 373 21.20 1.10 -11.28
N LEU A 374 20.98 2.36 -11.64
CA LEU A 374 21.76 3.50 -11.13
C LEU A 374 21.56 3.74 -9.63
N LEU A 375 20.34 3.47 -9.14
CA LEU A 375 20.03 3.53 -7.72
C LEU A 375 20.83 2.48 -6.93
N ASN A 376 21.05 1.29 -7.50
CA ASN A 376 21.52 0.13 -6.73
C ASN A 376 22.98 -0.28 -6.99
N TRP A 377 23.51 0.03 -8.18
CA TRP A 377 24.85 -0.40 -8.56
C TRP A 377 25.92 0.29 -7.71
N ARG A 378 26.67 -0.51 -6.94
CA ARG A 378 27.74 -0.04 -6.02
C ARG A 378 27.30 1.02 -5.00
N ARG A 379 26.00 1.12 -4.71
CA ARG A 379 25.44 2.13 -3.78
C ARG A 379 24.57 1.48 -2.72
N ASN A 380 23.29 1.24 -3.04
CA ASN A 380 22.32 0.74 -2.09
C ASN A 380 22.41 -0.79 -1.97
N LEU A 381 21.84 -1.54 -2.92
CA LEU A 381 21.78 -3.01 -2.83
C LEU A 381 23.06 -3.74 -3.28
N PHE A 382 24.04 -3.02 -3.83
CA PHE A 382 25.23 -3.59 -4.47
C PHE A 382 24.85 -4.74 -5.42
N ILE A 383 23.89 -4.48 -6.30
CA ILE A 383 23.35 -5.51 -7.19
C ILE A 383 24.45 -6.11 -8.07
N GLN A 384 24.44 -7.43 -8.22
CA GLN A 384 25.36 -8.14 -9.11
C GLN A 384 24.83 -8.14 -10.55
N GLN A 385 25.73 -8.35 -11.51
CA GLN A 385 25.36 -8.39 -12.92
C GLN A 385 24.29 -9.45 -13.20
N GLN A 386 24.43 -10.65 -12.65
CA GLN A 386 23.52 -11.77 -12.88
C GLN A 386 22.12 -11.48 -12.33
N GLU A 387 22.02 -10.87 -11.15
CA GLU A 387 20.75 -10.47 -10.54
C GLU A 387 20.02 -9.42 -11.39
N PHE A 388 20.76 -8.44 -11.91
CA PHE A 388 20.19 -7.43 -12.79
C PHE A 388 19.75 -8.02 -14.14
N LEU A 389 20.50 -8.97 -14.69
CA LEU A 389 20.13 -9.66 -15.92
C LEU A 389 18.90 -10.56 -15.75
N ALA A 390 18.76 -11.23 -14.61
CA ALA A 390 17.54 -11.95 -14.26
C ALA A 390 16.33 -11.00 -14.21
N LEU A 391 16.51 -9.80 -13.66
CA LEU A 391 15.44 -8.78 -13.61
C LEU A 391 15.10 -8.27 -15.03
N CYS A 392 16.10 -8.04 -15.88
CA CYS A 392 15.88 -7.70 -17.28
C CYS A 392 15.11 -8.80 -18.01
N ALA A 393 15.48 -10.07 -17.80
CA ALA A 393 14.78 -11.20 -18.40
C ALA A 393 13.33 -11.25 -17.93
N LEU A 394 13.07 -11.06 -16.63
CA LEU A 394 11.71 -11.02 -16.08
C LEU A 394 10.84 -9.99 -16.78
N VAL A 395 11.30 -8.74 -16.93
CA VAL A 395 10.45 -7.67 -17.46
C VAL A 395 10.22 -7.73 -18.96
N PHE A 396 11.03 -8.50 -19.69
CA PHE A 396 10.90 -8.66 -21.15
C PHE A 396 10.35 -10.02 -21.57
N VAL A 397 10.15 -10.95 -20.64
CA VAL A 397 9.60 -12.28 -20.96
C VAL A 397 8.11 -12.20 -21.26
N ARG A 398 7.64 -13.03 -22.18
CA ARG A 398 6.21 -13.32 -22.37
C ARG A 398 5.92 -14.71 -21.83
N ALA A 399 6.02 -14.88 -20.51
CA ALA A 399 6.00 -16.18 -19.87
C ALA A 399 4.57 -16.74 -19.72
N ARG A 400 4.44 -18.07 -19.80
CA ARG A 400 3.26 -18.79 -19.30
C ARG A 400 3.38 -18.89 -17.78
N GLU A 401 2.82 -17.92 -17.07
CA GLU A 401 2.93 -17.80 -15.61
C GLU A 401 2.55 -19.08 -14.86
N GLU A 402 1.51 -19.79 -15.33
CA GLU A 402 1.04 -21.07 -14.78
C GLU A 402 2.14 -22.12 -14.60
N HIS A 403 3.07 -22.23 -15.57
CA HIS A 403 4.13 -23.22 -15.48
C HIS A 403 5.13 -22.88 -14.37
N TYR A 404 5.48 -21.60 -14.21
CA TYR A 404 6.40 -21.16 -13.18
C TYR A 404 5.80 -21.27 -11.78
N GLN A 405 4.48 -21.10 -11.63
CA GLN A 405 3.77 -21.28 -10.37
C GLN A 405 3.81 -22.73 -9.85
N GLN A 406 3.97 -23.71 -10.74
CA GLN A 406 4.09 -25.14 -10.36
C GLN A 406 5.49 -25.51 -9.87
N ILE A 407 6.49 -24.64 -10.07
CA ILE A 407 7.87 -24.88 -9.66
C ILE A 407 8.03 -24.48 -8.20
N GLN A 408 8.28 -25.47 -7.34
CA GLN A 408 8.42 -25.26 -5.89
C GLN A 408 9.80 -24.70 -5.54
N LEU A 409 10.00 -23.40 -5.81
CA LEU A 409 11.17 -22.65 -5.40
C LEU A 409 10.79 -21.61 -4.33
N ARG A 410 11.48 -21.67 -3.20
CA ARG A 410 11.35 -20.67 -2.15
C ARG A 410 12.22 -19.45 -2.49
N PRO A 411 11.66 -18.23 -2.53
CA PRO A 411 12.44 -17.03 -2.77
C PRO A 411 13.37 -16.74 -1.59
N THR A 412 14.54 -16.17 -1.85
CA THR A 412 15.43 -15.67 -0.79
C THR A 412 15.03 -14.25 -0.37
N PRO A 413 15.37 -13.81 0.86
CA PRO A 413 15.16 -12.42 1.28
C PRO A 413 15.73 -11.39 0.30
N ARG A 414 16.91 -11.68 -0.28
CA ARG A 414 17.55 -10.82 -1.27
C ARG A 414 16.77 -10.74 -2.58
N GLY A 415 16.27 -11.87 -3.09
CA GLY A 415 15.43 -11.92 -4.28
C GLY A 415 14.13 -11.14 -4.08
N VAL A 416 13.47 -11.30 -2.93
CA VAL A 416 12.27 -10.52 -2.57
C VAL A 416 12.59 -9.02 -2.51
N SER A 417 13.68 -8.64 -1.85
CA SER A 417 14.10 -7.24 -1.71
C SER A 417 14.32 -6.57 -3.07
N ILE A 418 15.10 -7.20 -3.95
CA ILE A 418 15.38 -6.69 -5.31
C ILE A 418 14.08 -6.52 -6.11
N GLY A 419 13.20 -7.53 -6.08
CA GLY A 419 11.92 -7.48 -6.78
C GLY A 419 11.01 -6.34 -6.29
N ASN A 420 10.87 -6.17 -4.98
CA ASN A 420 10.07 -5.11 -4.39
C ASN A 420 10.65 -3.72 -4.63
N TRP A 421 11.97 -3.57 -4.59
CA TRP A 421 12.63 -2.31 -4.93
C TRP A 421 12.38 -1.90 -6.38
N PHE A 422 12.42 -2.85 -7.32
CA PHE A 422 12.06 -2.58 -8.71
C PHE A 422 10.59 -2.18 -8.85
N LEU A 423 9.68 -2.90 -8.19
CA LEU A 423 8.26 -2.56 -8.19
C LEU A 423 7.97 -1.18 -7.59
N ASP A 424 8.77 -0.71 -6.62
CA ASP A 424 8.55 0.61 -6.03
C ASP A 424 9.08 1.75 -6.91
N VAL A 425 10.19 1.53 -7.63
CA VAL A 425 10.62 2.40 -8.74
C VAL A 425 9.51 2.48 -9.79
N TYR A 426 8.97 1.33 -10.21
CA TYR A 426 7.87 1.26 -11.16
C TYR A 426 6.65 2.02 -10.65
N ARG A 427 6.26 1.83 -9.38
CA ARG A 427 5.13 2.53 -8.77
C ARG A 427 5.31 4.03 -8.84
N HIS A 428 6.48 4.56 -8.49
CA HIS A 428 6.72 6.00 -8.59
C HIS A 428 6.65 6.51 -10.03
N ALA A 429 7.22 5.75 -10.97
CA ALA A 429 7.18 6.08 -12.39
C ALA A 429 5.75 6.03 -12.97
N TYR A 430 5.00 4.95 -12.75
CA TYR A 430 3.67 4.74 -13.31
C TYR A 430 2.58 5.51 -12.56
N HIS A 431 2.52 5.32 -11.23
CA HIS A 431 1.39 5.76 -10.42
C HIS A 431 1.48 7.24 -10.00
N PHE A 432 2.68 7.75 -9.76
CA PHE A 432 2.86 9.19 -9.50
C PHE A 432 3.13 9.95 -10.80
N LEU A 433 4.28 9.75 -11.42
CA LEU A 433 4.66 10.54 -12.60
C LEU A 433 3.73 10.27 -13.78
N GLY A 434 3.45 9.00 -14.09
CA GLY A 434 2.57 8.63 -15.19
C GLY A 434 1.15 9.19 -15.04
N LYS A 435 0.55 9.15 -13.83
CA LYS A 435 -0.77 9.76 -13.60
C LYS A 435 -0.71 11.28 -13.64
N LEU A 436 0.28 11.91 -12.98
CA LEU A 436 0.46 13.37 -12.99
C LEU A 436 0.58 13.91 -14.42
N PHE A 437 1.34 13.22 -15.26
CA PHE A 437 1.60 13.57 -16.66
C PHE A 437 0.60 13.00 -17.66
N PHE A 438 -0.47 12.33 -17.21
CA PHE A 438 -1.48 11.70 -18.08
C PHE A 438 -0.89 10.70 -19.09
N LEU A 439 0.16 9.96 -18.70
CA LEU A 439 0.89 9.02 -19.56
C LEU A 439 0.59 7.54 -19.28
N THR A 440 -0.21 7.20 -18.25
CA THR A 440 -0.39 5.77 -17.89
C THR A 440 -0.96 4.91 -19.01
N HIS A 441 -1.75 5.48 -19.92
CA HIS A 441 -2.28 4.77 -21.09
C HIS A 441 -1.20 4.42 -22.14
N GLU A 442 -0.02 5.03 -22.05
CA GLU A 442 1.13 4.78 -22.93
C GLU A 442 2.11 3.75 -22.36
N PHE A 443 1.95 3.40 -21.08
CA PHE A 443 2.85 2.55 -20.31
C PHE A 443 2.23 1.15 -20.14
N PRO A 444 3.06 0.09 -20.02
CA PRO A 444 2.55 -1.22 -19.65
C PRO A 444 1.91 -1.16 -18.26
N SER A 445 0.93 -2.02 -17.95
CA SER A 445 0.40 -2.20 -16.60
C SER A 445 1.37 -3.04 -15.75
N PRO A 446 1.25 -3.05 -14.40
CA PRO A 446 2.15 -3.83 -13.55
C PRO A 446 2.20 -5.33 -13.88
N GLU A 447 1.04 -5.91 -14.23
CA GLU A 447 0.91 -7.31 -14.64
C GLU A 447 1.60 -7.64 -15.97
N GLU A 448 1.77 -6.66 -16.87
CA GLU A 448 2.46 -6.86 -18.15
C GLU A 448 3.98 -7.07 -17.98
N ILE A 449 4.55 -6.68 -16.84
CA ILE A 449 6.02 -6.63 -16.66
C ILE A 449 6.55 -7.39 -15.45
N TYR A 450 5.70 -7.83 -14.52
CA TYR A 450 6.16 -8.47 -13.30
C TYR A 450 5.26 -9.63 -12.87
N SER A 451 5.85 -10.82 -12.79
CA SER A 451 5.27 -11.99 -12.15
C SER A 451 6.20 -12.49 -11.05
N GLY A 452 5.68 -12.65 -9.84
CA GLY A 452 6.45 -13.12 -8.68
C GLY A 452 7.00 -14.54 -8.87
N ALA A 453 6.24 -15.42 -9.54
CA ALA A 453 6.66 -16.79 -9.80
C ALA A 453 7.81 -16.85 -10.82
N VAL A 454 7.70 -16.10 -11.91
CA VAL A 454 8.76 -16.01 -12.93
C VAL A 454 10.00 -15.37 -12.34
N TRP A 455 9.84 -14.30 -11.55
CA TRP A 455 10.94 -13.63 -10.87
C TRP A 455 11.70 -14.59 -9.96
N THR A 456 10.98 -15.30 -9.12
CA THR A 456 11.58 -16.26 -8.18
C THR A 456 12.38 -17.32 -8.95
N CYS A 457 11.83 -17.88 -10.03
CA CYS A 457 12.54 -18.87 -10.84
C CYS A 457 13.80 -18.29 -11.49
N PHE A 458 13.71 -17.14 -12.17
CA PHE A 458 14.86 -16.52 -12.82
C PHE A 458 15.95 -16.09 -11.83
N TYR A 459 15.54 -15.48 -10.72
CA TYR A 459 16.47 -15.07 -9.66
C TYR A 459 17.17 -16.28 -9.03
N MET A 460 16.45 -17.35 -8.70
CA MET A 460 17.06 -18.56 -8.14
C MET A 460 17.99 -19.29 -9.13
N CYS A 461 17.94 -18.95 -10.42
CA CYS A 461 18.87 -19.42 -11.43
C CYS A 461 20.03 -18.43 -11.70
N SER A 462 20.13 -17.29 -11.02
CA SER A 462 21.36 -16.48 -11.08
C SER A 462 22.49 -17.30 -10.47
N LYS A 463 23.58 -17.49 -11.22
CA LYS A 463 24.70 -18.40 -10.89
C LYS A 463 25.52 -17.92 -9.69
N ASP A 464 24.94 -17.98 -8.51
CA ASP A 464 25.48 -17.61 -7.20
C ASP A 464 25.00 -18.61 -6.12
N ASP A 465 25.07 -18.26 -4.83
CA ASP A 465 24.62 -19.11 -3.71
C ASP A 465 23.13 -19.49 -3.80
N THR A 466 22.31 -18.68 -4.48
CA THR A 466 20.89 -18.95 -4.72
C THR A 466 20.68 -20.14 -5.64
N TYR A 467 21.53 -20.32 -6.66
CA TYR A 467 21.50 -21.48 -7.55
C TYR A 467 21.71 -22.79 -6.77
N TYR A 468 22.66 -22.77 -5.83
CA TYR A 468 22.90 -23.93 -4.98
C TYR A 468 21.71 -24.23 -4.09
N ALA A 469 21.07 -23.21 -3.49
CA ALA A 469 19.83 -23.38 -2.74
C ALA A 469 18.68 -23.90 -3.63
N ALA A 470 18.60 -23.48 -4.89
CA ALA A 470 17.60 -23.94 -5.85
C ALA A 470 17.78 -25.42 -6.20
N SER A 471 19.03 -25.86 -6.43
CA SER A 471 19.38 -27.26 -6.75
C SER A 471 19.04 -28.27 -5.66
N ARG A 472 18.78 -27.79 -4.43
CA ARG A 472 18.30 -28.62 -3.32
C ARG A 472 16.78 -28.73 -3.27
N GLN A 473 16.06 -27.86 -3.97
CA GLN A 473 14.60 -27.74 -3.95
C GLN A 473 13.95 -28.29 -5.21
N THR A 474 14.62 -28.23 -6.36
CA THR A 474 14.11 -28.73 -7.64
C THR A 474 15.18 -29.47 -8.44
N THR A 475 14.77 -30.10 -9.55
CA THR A 475 15.67 -30.92 -10.37
C THR A 475 16.58 -30.07 -11.24
N GLN A 476 17.76 -30.60 -11.56
CA GLN A 476 18.73 -29.94 -12.43
C GLN A 476 18.19 -29.72 -13.85
N GLU A 477 17.30 -30.59 -14.33
CA GLU A 477 16.62 -30.43 -15.62
C GLU A 477 15.72 -29.19 -15.64
N VAL A 478 14.94 -28.97 -14.58
CA VAL A 478 14.09 -27.78 -14.42
C VAL A 478 14.95 -26.52 -14.34
N LEU A 479 16.03 -26.53 -13.54
CA LEU A 479 16.93 -25.37 -13.45
C LEU A 479 17.62 -25.05 -14.77
N SER A 480 18.06 -26.08 -15.52
CA SER A 480 18.63 -25.89 -16.85
C SER A 480 17.61 -25.26 -17.79
N TRP A 481 16.37 -25.74 -17.78
CA TRP A 481 15.30 -25.18 -18.60
C TRP A 481 15.00 -23.71 -18.23
N ILE A 482 14.88 -23.38 -16.95
CA ILE A 482 14.66 -21.99 -16.48
C ILE A 482 15.81 -21.10 -16.96
N GLN A 483 17.06 -21.56 -16.79
CA GLN A 483 18.25 -20.83 -17.23
C GLN A 483 18.27 -20.61 -18.74
N ASP A 484 17.86 -21.60 -19.53
CA ASP A 484 17.75 -21.49 -20.99
C ASP A 484 16.68 -20.48 -21.41
N GLN A 485 15.53 -20.46 -20.72
CA GLN A 485 14.49 -19.45 -20.95
C GLN A 485 15.00 -18.04 -20.63
N MET A 486 15.66 -17.88 -19.48
CA MET A 486 16.25 -16.60 -19.08
C MET A 486 17.28 -16.11 -20.11
N ASN A 487 18.19 -16.99 -20.54
CA ASN A 487 19.21 -16.68 -21.53
C ASN A 487 18.61 -16.34 -22.90
N ALA A 488 17.56 -17.03 -23.33
CA ALA A 488 16.87 -16.75 -24.59
C ALA A 488 16.30 -15.32 -24.59
N VAL A 489 15.70 -14.87 -23.49
CA VAL A 489 15.20 -13.48 -23.37
C VAL A 489 16.35 -12.48 -23.38
N ILE A 490 17.42 -12.75 -22.63
CA ILE A 490 18.62 -11.88 -22.61
C ILE A 490 19.22 -11.75 -24.01
N SER A 491 19.33 -12.86 -24.74
CA SER A 491 19.88 -12.89 -26.10
C SER A 491 19.00 -12.10 -27.09
N ASP A 492 17.68 -12.26 -27.02
CA ASP A 492 16.72 -11.50 -27.83
C ASP A 492 16.79 -9.99 -27.52
N LYS A 493 16.93 -9.63 -26.25
CA LYS A 493 16.98 -8.23 -25.79
C LYS A 493 18.38 -7.66 -25.61
N ARG A 494 19.42 -8.35 -26.09
CA ARG A 494 20.83 -7.98 -25.89
C ARG A 494 21.13 -6.51 -26.19
N HIS A 495 20.55 -6.00 -27.28
CA HIS A 495 20.79 -4.64 -27.73
C HIS A 495 20.17 -3.59 -26.80
N VAL A 496 19.02 -3.89 -26.17
CA VAL A 496 18.39 -3.00 -25.19
C VAL A 496 19.17 -3.05 -23.88
N ILE A 497 19.49 -4.26 -23.42
CA ILE A 497 20.23 -4.50 -22.18
C ILE A 497 21.58 -3.79 -22.22
N LYS A 498 22.33 -3.91 -23.33
CA LYS A 498 23.62 -3.23 -23.53
C LYS A 498 23.53 -1.72 -23.32
N HIS A 499 22.47 -1.07 -23.78
CA HIS A 499 22.28 0.37 -23.55
C HIS A 499 21.82 0.70 -22.14
N ILE A 500 21.00 -0.17 -21.53
CA ILE A 500 20.62 -0.01 -20.12
C ILE A 500 21.86 -0.12 -19.21
N THR A 501 22.83 -0.97 -19.54
CA THR A 501 24.04 -1.21 -18.71
C THR A 501 25.21 -0.28 -19.07
N GLU A 502 25.08 0.53 -20.11
CA GLU A 502 26.14 1.39 -20.61
C GLU A 502 26.66 2.35 -19.52
N GLY A 503 27.98 2.42 -19.37
CA GLY A 503 28.64 3.22 -18.34
C GLY A 503 28.53 2.68 -16.91
N VAL A 504 27.95 1.49 -16.70
CA VAL A 504 27.77 0.88 -15.37
C VAL A 504 28.62 -0.38 -15.22
N PHE A 505 28.48 -1.34 -16.14
CA PHE A 505 29.34 -2.51 -16.25
C PHE A 505 29.44 -3.03 -17.69
N GLU A 506 30.48 -3.81 -17.97
CA GLU A 506 30.66 -4.43 -19.28
C GLU A 506 29.67 -5.58 -19.47
N PHE A 507 28.70 -5.38 -20.36
CA PHE A 507 27.79 -6.45 -20.76
C PHE A 507 28.53 -7.38 -21.73
N ASN A 508 28.80 -8.61 -21.28
CA ASN A 508 29.47 -9.61 -22.10
C ASN A 508 28.49 -10.18 -23.12
N ASP A 509 28.70 -9.85 -24.39
CA ASP A 509 27.84 -10.27 -25.51
C ASP A 509 27.93 -11.79 -25.85
N ARG A 510 28.66 -12.60 -25.06
CA ARG A 510 28.92 -14.04 -25.33
C ARG A 510 27.92 -15.04 -24.72
N PHE A 511 26.79 -14.58 -24.17
CA PHE A 511 25.74 -15.46 -23.61
C PHE A 511 24.84 -16.10 -24.67
#